data_AF-A0A3M7KZM1-F1
#
_entry.id   AF-A0A3M7KZM1-F1
#
_cell.length_a   1.000
_cell.length_b   1.000
_cell.length_c   1.000
_cell.angle_alpha   90.00
_cell.angle_beta   90.00
_cell.angle_gamma   90.00
#
_symmetry.space_group_name_H-M   'P 1'
#
loop_
_entity.id
_entity.type
_entity.pdbx_description
1 polymer ?
#
loop_
_entity_poly.entity_id
_entity_poly.type
_entity_poly.pdbx_seq_one_letter_code
_entity_poly.pdbx_strand_id
1 'polypeptide(L)'
;MAYRGAPAALARGITPGQALLLNSLRHLLAFSPQLEHRLGRWCGGAAVAASAAAFPPVAVGSERIARDAPDLGAQSAQLVKELRSEYFAAITLCAERLAAELAANPATSTLLLLRRDGLTAHPSQLQSALSSIMEELERLLHWLSSSLDTRVYVAVTRGLWDLTSKDVLEYAEDLQEGGGGQRGAWRGRQNASVAVRGLDAFFKSMLTASMGNDLLSKDLGLPAHSDRAHKLLAENLSGINHSYDVY
;
A
#
# COMPACT_ATOMS: atom_id res chain seq x y z
N MET A 1 17.65 21.86 -0.33
CA MET A 1 17.10 21.97 -1.70
C MET A 1 15.62 22.25 -1.60
N ALA A 2 15.14 23.35 -2.16
CA ALA A 2 13.74 23.78 -2.05
C ALA A 2 12.86 22.98 -3.02
N TYR A 3 11.89 22.24 -2.47
CA TYR A 3 10.85 21.48 -3.17
C TYR A 3 9.87 22.43 -3.91
N ARG A 4 10.25 22.95 -5.09
CA ARG A 4 9.34 23.68 -5.99
C ARG A 4 8.64 22.67 -6.91
N GLY A 5 7.43 22.25 -6.56
CA GLY A 5 6.57 21.47 -7.47
C GLY A 5 5.79 20.31 -6.85
N ALA A 6 5.94 20.04 -5.55
CA ALA A 6 5.16 19.01 -4.86
C ALA A 6 3.65 19.33 -4.95
N PRO A 7 2.78 18.44 -5.49
CA PRO A 7 1.33 18.61 -5.46
C PRO A 7 0.80 19.02 -4.08
N ALA A 8 -0.26 19.83 -4.01
CA ALA A 8 -0.82 20.31 -2.73
C ALA A 8 -1.11 19.18 -1.72
N ALA A 9 -1.42 17.98 -2.22
CA ALA A 9 -1.60 16.76 -1.42
C ALA A 9 -0.33 16.35 -0.64
N LEU A 10 0.88 16.63 -1.14
CA LEU A 10 2.13 16.30 -0.46
C LEU A 10 2.48 17.25 0.68
N ALA A 11 2.13 18.53 0.56
CA ALA A 11 2.35 19.49 1.63
C ALA A 11 1.61 19.10 2.93
N ARG A 12 0.60 18.23 2.83
CA ARG A 12 -0.25 17.78 3.94
C ARG A 12 -0.13 16.27 4.23
N GLY A 13 0.00 15.46 3.19
CA GLY A 13 -0.05 13.99 3.26
C GLY A 13 1.25 13.32 3.72
N ILE A 14 2.41 13.73 3.21
CA ILE A 14 3.72 13.15 3.58
C ILE A 14 4.85 14.20 3.58
N THR A 15 5.54 14.35 4.70
CA THR A 15 6.70 15.26 4.79
C THR A 15 7.99 14.59 4.32
N PRO A 16 9.01 15.35 3.86
CA PRO A 16 10.31 14.78 3.49
C PRO A 16 10.97 13.97 4.61
N GLY A 17 10.77 14.38 5.88
CA GLY A 17 11.26 13.63 7.03
C GLY A 17 10.59 12.27 7.19
N GLN A 18 9.29 12.17 6.89
CA GLN A 18 8.57 10.89 6.90
C GLN A 18 9.02 9.98 5.76
N ALA A 19 9.25 10.53 4.57
CA ALA A 19 9.81 9.78 3.44
C ALA A 19 11.19 9.20 3.79
N LEU A 20 12.07 10.01 4.39
CA LEU A 20 13.39 9.57 4.85
C LEU A 20 13.28 8.48 5.92
N LEU A 21 12.35 8.60 6.86
CA LEU A 21 12.12 7.61 7.90
C LEU A 21 11.64 6.28 7.31
N LEU A 22 10.70 6.29 6.36
CA LEU A 22 10.21 5.09 5.68
C LEU A 22 11.34 4.37 4.92
N ASN A 23 12.15 5.14 4.18
CA ASN A 23 13.33 4.61 3.50
C ASN A 23 14.33 4.03 4.51
N SER A 24 14.56 4.71 5.63
CA SER A 24 15.47 4.24 6.69
C SER A 24 14.98 2.93 7.33
N LEU A 25 13.69 2.80 7.63
CA LEU A 25 13.10 1.55 8.13
C LEU A 25 13.27 0.42 7.12
N ARG A 26 13.07 0.70 5.83
CA ARG A 26 13.29 -0.28 4.75
C ARG A 26 14.74 -0.73 4.66
N HIS A 27 15.69 0.19 4.81
CA HIS A 27 17.12 -0.10 4.81
C HIS A 27 17.52 -0.93 6.04
N LEU A 28 17.02 -0.58 7.23
CA LEU A 28 17.25 -1.37 8.45
C LEU A 28 16.73 -2.81 8.30
N LEU A 29 15.54 -3.00 7.70
CA LEU A 29 15.01 -4.32 7.40
C LEU A 29 15.90 -5.11 6.42
N ALA A 30 16.49 -4.43 5.43
CA ALA A 30 17.40 -5.05 4.48
C ALA A 30 18.73 -5.46 5.14
N PHE A 31 19.19 -4.64 6.08
CA PHE A 31 20.48 -4.79 6.74
C PHE A 31 20.45 -5.78 7.90
N SER A 32 19.29 -5.99 8.55
CA SER A 32 19.16 -6.86 9.72
C SER A 32 19.75 -8.27 9.55
N PRO A 33 19.55 -8.99 8.42
CA PRO A 33 20.18 -10.31 8.22
C PRO A 33 21.71 -10.25 8.16
N GLN A 34 22.28 -9.15 7.64
CA GLN A 34 23.73 -8.97 7.58
C GLN A 34 24.31 -8.71 8.96
N LEU A 35 23.59 -7.94 9.79
CA LEU A 35 23.97 -7.68 11.17
C LEU A 35 23.95 -8.98 11.99
N GLU A 36 22.89 -9.78 11.85
CA GLU A 36 22.80 -11.11 12.46
C GLU A 36 23.94 -12.03 12.01
N HIS A 37 24.23 -12.09 10.71
CA HIS A 37 25.34 -12.89 10.20
C HIS A 37 26.71 -12.45 10.76
N ARG A 38 26.95 -11.14 10.89
CA ARG A 38 28.19 -10.61 11.47
C ARG A 38 28.30 -10.92 12.96
N LEU A 39 27.21 -10.75 13.72
CA LEU A 39 27.17 -11.12 15.13
C LEU A 39 27.39 -12.62 15.32
N GLY A 40 26.74 -13.46 14.52
CA GLY A 40 26.96 -14.90 14.50
C GLY A 40 28.42 -15.26 14.21
N ARG A 41 29.09 -14.55 13.28
CA ARG A 41 30.53 -14.73 13.03
C ARG A 41 31.42 -14.29 14.18
N TRP A 42 31.07 -13.24 14.91
CA TRP A 42 31.83 -12.80 16.09
C TRP A 42 31.67 -13.78 17.25
N CYS A 43 30.45 -14.28 17.46
CA CYS A 43 30.15 -15.25 18.50
C CYS A 43 30.63 -16.67 18.16
N GLY A 44 30.68 -17.05 16.88
CA GLY A 44 31.03 -18.40 16.41
C GLY A 44 32.39 -18.55 15.71
N GLY A 45 33.17 -17.46 15.56
CA GLY A 45 34.46 -17.45 14.85
C GLY A 45 35.64 -17.08 15.77
N ALA A 46 36.86 -17.37 15.29
CA ALA A 46 38.18 -17.29 15.97
C ALA A 46 38.50 -16.05 16.84
N ALA A 47 37.66 -15.01 16.86
CA ALA A 47 37.76 -13.88 17.80
C ALA A 47 37.59 -14.32 19.27
N VAL A 48 36.76 -15.33 19.54
CA VAL A 48 36.65 -15.92 20.90
C VAL A 48 37.94 -16.65 21.28
N ALA A 49 38.57 -17.35 20.32
CA ALA A 49 39.84 -18.05 20.55
C ALA A 49 41.02 -17.09 20.76
N ALA A 50 41.07 -15.96 20.05
CA ALA A 50 42.09 -14.92 20.24
C ALA A 50 41.92 -14.14 21.56
N SER A 51 40.67 -13.88 21.99
CA SER A 51 40.38 -13.25 23.29
C SER A 51 40.62 -14.19 24.47
N ALA A 52 40.34 -15.50 24.31
CA ALA A 52 40.60 -16.52 25.32
C ALA A 52 42.10 -16.77 25.56
N ALA A 53 42.96 -16.46 24.57
CA ALA A 53 44.41 -16.51 24.73
C ALA A 53 44.97 -15.33 25.55
N ALA A 54 44.26 -14.20 25.59
CA ALA A 54 44.67 -13.01 26.35
C ALA A 54 44.11 -12.99 27.79
N PHE A 55 42.99 -13.68 28.03
CA PHE A 55 42.36 -13.80 29.35
C PHE A 55 42.00 -15.27 29.62
N PRO A 56 42.73 -15.98 30.50
CA PRO A 56 42.39 -17.36 30.83
C PRO A 56 41.00 -17.43 31.48
N PRO A 57 40.17 -18.44 31.15
CA PRO A 57 38.83 -18.54 31.69
C PRO A 57 38.89 -18.79 33.20
N VAL A 58 38.31 -17.89 33.98
CA VAL A 58 37.97 -18.17 35.39
C VAL A 58 36.86 -19.23 35.36
N ALA A 59 37.17 -20.43 35.87
CA ALA A 59 36.31 -21.61 35.84
C ALA A 59 35.04 -21.53 36.74
N VAL A 60 34.53 -20.33 37.00
CA VAL A 60 33.35 -20.11 37.83
C VAL A 60 32.29 -19.39 36.99
N GLY A 61 31.30 -20.14 36.51
CA GLY A 61 30.02 -19.57 36.05
C GLY A 61 29.75 -19.51 34.55
N SER A 62 30.67 -19.96 33.68
CA SER A 62 30.46 -19.91 32.22
C SER A 62 29.23 -20.71 31.74
N GLU A 63 28.88 -21.82 32.41
CA GLU A 63 27.69 -22.61 32.07
C GLU A 63 26.37 -21.95 32.53
N ARG A 64 26.39 -21.14 33.59
CA ARG A 64 25.21 -20.41 34.05
C ARG A 64 24.93 -19.20 33.17
N ILE A 65 25.97 -18.47 32.78
CA ILE A 65 25.86 -17.37 31.83
C ILE A 65 25.39 -17.87 30.46
N ALA A 66 25.81 -19.05 30.00
CA ALA A 66 25.33 -19.65 28.75
C ALA A 66 23.88 -20.18 28.82
N ARG A 67 23.39 -20.58 30.01
CA ARG A 67 22.00 -21.03 30.20
C ARG A 67 21.01 -19.86 30.36
N ASP A 68 21.48 -18.74 30.91
CA ASP A 68 20.67 -17.52 31.12
C ASP A 68 20.90 -16.45 30.05
N ALA A 69 21.86 -16.65 29.14
CA ALA A 69 22.06 -15.77 28.00
C ALA A 69 20.84 -15.90 27.08
N PRO A 70 20.13 -14.79 26.80
CA PRO A 70 19.03 -14.83 25.87
C PRO A 70 19.56 -15.33 24.52
N ASP A 71 18.83 -16.25 23.90
CA ASP A 71 19.18 -16.76 22.59
C ASP A 71 19.25 -15.57 21.62
N LEU A 72 20.48 -15.24 21.20
CA LEU A 72 20.77 -14.11 20.32
C LEU A 72 19.95 -14.22 19.02
N GLY A 73 19.70 -15.46 18.56
CA GLY A 73 18.83 -15.72 17.41
C GLY A 73 17.35 -15.44 17.70
N ALA A 74 16.88 -15.69 18.92
CA ALA A 74 15.52 -15.34 19.31
C ALA A 74 15.35 -13.80 19.44
N GLN A 75 16.36 -13.10 19.96
CA GLN A 75 16.33 -11.64 20.05
C GLN A 75 16.43 -10.94 18.69
N SER A 76 17.30 -11.43 17.79
CA SER A 76 17.38 -10.92 16.41
C SER A 76 16.07 -11.13 15.67
N ALA A 77 15.46 -12.31 15.80
CA ALA A 77 14.16 -12.63 15.20
C ALA A 77 13.05 -11.71 15.75
N GLN A 78 13.02 -11.47 17.06
CA GLN A 78 12.05 -10.56 17.68
C GLN A 78 12.23 -9.12 17.18
N LEU A 79 13.46 -8.62 17.13
CA LEU A 79 13.75 -7.28 16.60
C LEU A 79 13.31 -7.15 15.13
N VAL A 80 13.60 -8.15 14.29
CA VAL A 80 13.16 -8.15 12.89
C VAL A 80 11.64 -8.15 12.80
N LYS A 81 10.96 -8.90 13.66
CA LYS A 81 9.50 -8.94 13.71
C LYS A 81 8.91 -7.57 14.07
N GLU A 82 9.42 -6.92 15.11
CA GLU A 82 8.98 -5.58 15.54
C GLU A 82 9.27 -4.53 14.47
N LEU A 83 10.47 -4.57 13.87
CA LEU A 83 10.83 -3.66 12.80
C LEU A 83 9.94 -3.85 11.57
N ARG A 84 9.54 -5.09 11.24
CA ARG A 84 8.57 -5.35 10.17
C ARG A 84 7.21 -4.78 10.51
N SER A 85 6.71 -4.98 11.73
CA SER A 85 5.42 -4.42 12.13
C SER A 85 5.40 -2.90 12.07
N GLU A 86 6.45 -2.23 12.57
CA GLU A 86 6.58 -0.77 12.52
C GLU A 86 6.68 -0.27 11.08
N TYR A 87 7.45 -0.95 10.22
CA TYR A 87 7.53 -0.63 8.81
C TYR A 87 6.16 -0.72 8.13
N PHE A 88 5.41 -1.81 8.35
CA PHE A 88 4.08 -1.97 7.76
C PHE A 88 3.09 -0.94 8.30
N ALA A 89 3.09 -0.67 9.61
CA ALA A 89 2.24 0.36 10.21
C ALA A 89 2.53 1.76 9.62
N ALA A 90 3.81 2.10 9.45
CA ALA A 90 4.21 3.38 8.86
C ALA A 90 3.78 3.51 7.40
N ILE A 91 3.92 2.45 6.60
CA ILE A 91 3.43 2.42 5.20
C ILE A 91 1.90 2.62 5.16
N THR A 92 1.16 1.89 5.98
CA THR A 92 -0.30 1.97 6.02
C THR A 92 -0.75 3.37 6.40
N LEU A 93 -0.21 3.93 7.48
CA LEU A 93 -0.53 5.29 7.93
C LEU A 93 -0.20 6.33 6.86
N CYS A 94 0.91 6.16 6.15
CA CYS A 94 1.28 7.03 5.05
C CYS A 94 0.26 6.97 3.90
N ALA A 95 -0.13 5.77 3.49
CA ALA A 95 -1.13 5.59 2.43
C ALA A 95 -2.50 6.16 2.84
N GLU A 96 -2.93 5.92 4.08
CA GLU A 96 -4.18 6.46 4.63
C GLU A 96 -4.20 7.99 4.65
N ARG A 97 -3.12 8.63 5.10
CA ARG A 97 -3.03 10.10 5.12
C ARG A 97 -3.08 10.68 3.72
N LEU A 98 -2.36 10.09 2.77
CA LEU A 98 -2.38 10.53 1.37
C LEU A 98 -3.78 10.33 0.77
N ALA A 99 -4.41 9.18 1.01
CA ALA A 99 -5.78 8.91 0.55
C ALA A 99 -6.80 9.87 1.18
N ALA A 100 -6.67 10.22 2.46
CA ALA A 100 -7.55 11.17 3.13
C ALA A 100 -7.47 12.58 2.48
N GLU A 101 -6.27 13.03 2.11
CA GLU A 101 -6.10 14.30 1.38
C GLU A 101 -6.72 14.23 -0.04
N LEU A 102 -6.58 13.09 -0.73
CA LEU A 102 -7.19 12.88 -2.04
C LEU A 102 -8.73 12.87 -1.95
N ALA A 103 -9.28 12.21 -0.92
CA ALA A 103 -10.71 12.10 -0.69
C ALA A 103 -11.36 13.43 -0.27
N ALA A 104 -10.62 14.28 0.45
CA ALA A 104 -11.09 15.59 0.90
C ALA A 104 -11.22 16.62 -0.24
N ASN A 105 -10.51 16.43 -1.36
CA ASN A 105 -10.53 17.35 -2.48
C ASN A 105 -11.45 16.83 -3.61
N PRO A 106 -12.50 17.57 -4.02
CA PRO A 106 -13.41 17.14 -5.07
C PRO A 106 -12.74 16.98 -6.45
N ALA A 107 -11.58 17.59 -6.68
CA ALA A 107 -10.81 17.41 -7.91
C ALA A 107 -10.05 16.06 -7.97
N THR A 108 -9.92 15.35 -6.85
CA THR A 108 -9.16 14.10 -6.75
C THR A 108 -9.95 12.95 -6.12
N SER A 109 -11.12 13.21 -5.55
CA SER A 109 -11.94 12.23 -4.86
C SER A 109 -12.83 11.43 -5.82
N THR A 110 -12.57 10.13 -5.90
CA THR A 110 -13.35 9.19 -6.72
C THR A 110 -14.76 9.01 -6.15
N LEU A 111 -14.90 8.95 -4.82
CA LEU A 111 -16.19 8.86 -4.13
C LEU A 111 -17.07 10.08 -4.42
N LEU A 112 -16.52 11.29 -4.32
CA LEU A 112 -17.29 12.51 -4.60
C LEU A 112 -17.71 12.60 -6.07
N LEU A 113 -16.83 12.20 -6.99
CA LEU A 113 -17.19 12.10 -8.42
C LEU A 113 -18.37 11.14 -8.63
N LEU A 114 -18.31 9.94 -8.05
CA LEU A 114 -19.35 8.92 -8.20
C LEU A 114 -20.66 9.33 -7.53
N ARG A 115 -20.61 9.96 -6.35
CA ARG A 115 -21.81 10.49 -5.68
C ARG A 115 -22.46 11.63 -6.48
N ARG A 116 -21.65 12.48 -7.14
CA ARG A 116 -22.15 13.61 -7.95
C ARG A 116 -22.76 13.14 -9.27
N ASP A 117 -22.02 12.31 -10.02
CA ASP A 117 -22.31 12.04 -11.43
C ASP A 117 -22.68 10.58 -11.71
N GLY A 118 -22.41 9.66 -10.77
CA GLY A 118 -22.49 8.22 -11.00
C GLY A 118 -23.88 7.73 -11.40
N LEU A 119 -24.95 8.40 -10.95
CA LEU A 119 -26.33 8.03 -11.28
C LEU A 119 -26.84 8.59 -12.61
N THR A 120 -26.19 9.61 -13.18
CA THR A 120 -26.74 10.40 -14.29
C THR A 120 -25.82 10.46 -15.50
N ALA A 121 -24.50 10.49 -15.29
CA ALA A 121 -23.52 10.62 -16.34
C ALA A 121 -23.49 9.41 -17.26
N HIS A 122 -23.17 9.67 -18.52
CA HIS A 122 -22.80 8.62 -19.46
C HIS A 122 -21.42 8.05 -19.09
N PRO A 123 -21.16 6.72 -19.25
CA PRO A 123 -19.88 6.11 -18.95
C PRO A 123 -18.65 6.82 -19.52
N SER A 124 -18.74 7.36 -20.74
CA SER A 124 -17.66 8.14 -21.36
C SER A 124 -17.39 9.48 -20.67
N GLN A 125 -18.42 10.16 -20.18
CA GLN A 125 -18.27 11.41 -19.42
C GLN A 125 -17.62 11.14 -18.07
N LEU A 126 -18.06 10.08 -17.39
CA LEU A 126 -17.43 9.66 -16.14
C LEU A 126 -15.97 9.26 -16.34
N GLN A 127 -15.66 8.51 -17.40
CA GLN A 127 -14.29 8.14 -17.75
C GLN A 127 -13.41 9.37 -17.98
N SER A 128 -13.93 10.40 -18.66
CA SER A 128 -13.22 11.67 -18.86
C SER A 128 -12.95 12.41 -17.54
N ALA A 129 -13.92 12.44 -16.63
CA ALA A 129 -13.74 13.06 -15.32
C ALA A 129 -12.75 12.26 -14.45
N LEU A 130 -12.81 10.93 -14.54
CA LEU A 130 -11.88 10.03 -13.85
C LEU A 130 -10.44 10.19 -14.38
N SER A 131 -10.24 10.39 -15.68
CA SER A 131 -8.90 10.65 -16.22
C SER A 131 -8.28 11.93 -15.65
N SER A 132 -9.06 12.98 -15.41
CA SER A 132 -8.54 14.20 -14.77
C SER A 132 -8.10 13.93 -13.32
N ILE A 133 -8.81 13.08 -12.58
CA ILE A 133 -8.37 12.61 -11.26
C ILE A 133 -7.05 11.83 -11.38
N MET A 134 -6.95 10.94 -12.37
CA MET A 134 -5.75 10.14 -12.62
C MET A 134 -4.53 10.99 -12.96
N GLU A 135 -4.68 12.10 -13.69
CA GLU A 135 -3.59 13.04 -13.99
C GLU A 135 -3.03 13.72 -12.72
N GLU A 136 -3.89 14.04 -11.75
CA GLU A 136 -3.45 14.55 -10.44
C GLU A 136 -2.74 13.46 -9.62
N LEU A 137 -3.28 12.23 -9.63
CA LEU A 137 -2.64 11.07 -8.98
C LEU A 137 -1.30 10.73 -9.62
N GLU A 138 -1.16 10.86 -10.93
CA GLU A 138 0.08 10.59 -11.66
C GLU A 138 1.19 11.53 -11.20
N ARG A 139 0.89 12.83 -11.07
CA ARG A 139 1.86 13.80 -10.52
C ARG A 139 2.28 13.47 -9.10
N LEU A 140 1.34 13.03 -8.26
CA LEU A 140 1.65 12.58 -6.90
C LEU A 140 2.57 11.36 -6.92
N LEU A 141 2.23 10.33 -7.71
CA LEU A 141 3.00 9.09 -7.82
C LEU A 141 4.39 9.31 -8.42
N HIS A 142 4.53 10.19 -9.41
CA HIS A 142 5.81 10.57 -9.98
C HIS A 142 6.72 11.25 -8.95
N TRP A 143 6.15 12.09 -8.08
CA TRP A 143 6.93 12.65 -6.99
C TRP A 143 7.32 11.59 -5.96
N LEU A 144 6.40 10.70 -5.60
CA LEU A 144 6.67 9.63 -4.64
C LEU A 144 7.79 8.70 -5.13
N SER A 145 7.83 8.37 -6.42
CA SER A 145 8.88 7.51 -6.98
C SER A 145 10.27 8.17 -6.94
N SER A 146 10.35 9.50 -7.00
CA SER A 146 11.60 10.25 -6.83
C SER A 146 12.07 10.37 -5.37
N SER A 147 11.16 10.20 -4.40
CA SER A 147 11.43 10.47 -2.98
C SER A 147 11.53 9.20 -2.12
N LEU A 148 10.88 8.11 -2.55
CA LEU A 148 10.80 6.86 -1.81
C LEU A 148 11.66 5.78 -2.47
N ASP A 149 12.24 4.91 -1.65
CA ASP A 149 12.88 3.71 -2.17
C ASP A 149 11.86 2.86 -2.93
N THR A 150 12.33 2.14 -3.95
CA THR A 150 11.50 1.34 -4.86
C THR A 150 10.46 0.47 -4.14
N ARG A 151 10.85 -0.25 -3.07
CA ARG A 151 9.90 -1.11 -2.32
C ARG A 151 8.94 -0.34 -1.41
N VAL A 152 9.35 0.83 -0.93
CA VAL A 152 8.49 1.74 -0.16
C VAL A 152 7.45 2.35 -1.09
N TYR A 153 7.89 2.84 -2.24
CA TYR A 153 7.04 3.36 -3.31
C TYR A 153 5.97 2.35 -3.74
N VAL A 154 6.33 1.08 -3.99
CA VAL A 154 5.35 0.02 -4.32
C VAL A 154 4.31 -0.13 -3.23
N ALA A 155 4.75 -0.24 -1.98
CA ALA A 155 3.87 -0.53 -0.87
C ALA A 155 2.88 0.63 -0.63
N VAL A 156 3.35 1.88 -0.71
CA VAL A 156 2.49 3.08 -0.61
C VAL A 156 1.54 3.17 -1.81
N THR A 157 2.02 2.95 -3.03
CA THR A 157 1.20 2.99 -4.25
C THR A 157 0.10 1.92 -4.22
N ARG A 158 0.42 0.70 -3.76
CA ARG A 158 -0.57 -0.37 -3.55
C ARG A 158 -1.58 -0.01 -2.46
N GLY A 159 -1.16 0.64 -1.39
CA GLY A 159 -2.07 1.16 -0.36
C GLY A 159 -3.03 2.20 -0.92
N LEU A 160 -2.54 3.14 -1.73
CA LEU A 160 -3.38 4.14 -2.41
C LEU A 160 -4.36 3.49 -3.39
N TRP A 161 -3.91 2.49 -4.14
CA TRP A 161 -4.78 1.72 -5.03
C TRP A 161 -5.91 1.04 -4.25
N ASP A 162 -5.59 0.40 -3.13
CA ASP A 162 -6.60 -0.26 -2.29
C ASP A 162 -7.61 0.75 -1.71
N LEU A 163 -7.14 1.88 -1.18
CA LEU A 163 -8.00 2.90 -0.57
C LEU A 163 -8.86 3.65 -1.59
N THR A 164 -8.33 4.00 -2.76
CA THR A 164 -9.14 4.60 -3.84
C THR A 164 -10.15 3.61 -4.44
N SER A 165 -9.87 2.30 -4.35
CA SER A 165 -10.84 1.26 -4.72
C SER A 165 -11.89 1.05 -3.63
N LYS A 166 -11.53 1.24 -2.36
CA LYS A 166 -12.47 1.24 -1.22
C LYS A 166 -13.55 2.32 -1.39
N ASP A 167 -13.19 3.50 -1.87
CA ASP A 167 -14.15 4.56 -2.21
C ASP A 167 -15.19 4.10 -3.25
N VAL A 168 -14.77 3.36 -4.27
CA VAL A 168 -15.67 2.81 -5.29
C VAL A 168 -16.53 1.68 -4.72
N LEU A 169 -15.96 0.84 -3.84
CA LEU A 169 -16.69 -0.21 -3.15
C LEU A 169 -17.78 0.36 -2.24
N GLU A 170 -17.46 1.37 -1.42
CA GLU A 170 -18.42 2.06 -0.54
C GLU A 170 -19.60 2.60 -1.36
N TYR A 171 -19.31 3.30 -2.46
CA TYR A 171 -20.35 3.77 -3.36
C TYR A 171 -21.22 2.63 -3.91
N ALA A 172 -20.61 1.49 -4.28
CA ALA A 172 -21.35 0.35 -4.82
C ALA A 172 -22.21 -0.36 -3.76
N GLU A 173 -21.76 -0.40 -2.50
CA GLU A 173 -22.50 -0.90 -1.35
C GLU A 173 -23.68 0.03 -1.00
N ASP A 174 -23.47 1.36 -0.99
CA ASP A 174 -24.51 2.38 -0.80
C ASP A 174 -25.66 2.22 -1.82
N LEU A 175 -25.34 1.84 -3.06
CA LEU A 175 -26.33 1.58 -4.11
C LEU A 175 -27.20 0.33 -3.87
N GLN A 176 -26.76 -0.61 -3.02
CA GLN A 176 -27.54 -1.79 -2.63
C GLN A 176 -28.49 -1.48 -1.47
N GLU A 177 -28.06 -0.69 -0.49
CA GLU A 177 -28.84 -0.37 0.71
C GLU A 177 -30.01 0.58 0.43
N GLY A 178 -29.90 1.42 -0.61
CA GLY A 178 -30.87 2.48 -0.95
C GLY A 178 -32.27 2.07 -1.45
N GLY A 179 -32.69 0.81 -1.32
CA GLY A 179 -34.09 0.36 -1.45
C GLY A 179 -34.88 0.76 -2.72
N GLY A 180 -35.03 -0.17 -3.69
CA GLY A 180 -36.21 -0.22 -4.56
C GLY A 180 -36.33 0.75 -5.75
N GLY A 181 -35.33 1.60 -6.05
CA GLY A 181 -35.36 2.51 -7.21
C GLY A 181 -34.60 1.99 -8.45
N GLN A 182 -35.16 1.02 -9.18
CA GLN A 182 -34.46 0.20 -10.20
C GLN A 182 -33.86 0.91 -11.45
N ARG A 183 -34.04 2.22 -11.69
CA ARG A 183 -33.48 2.87 -12.91
C ARG A 183 -32.13 3.59 -12.73
N GLY A 184 -31.92 4.25 -11.59
CA GLY A 184 -30.67 4.99 -11.34
C GLY A 184 -29.51 4.07 -10.92
N ALA A 185 -29.82 3.03 -10.15
CA ALA A 185 -28.83 2.14 -9.56
C ALA A 185 -28.06 1.32 -10.60
N TRP A 186 -28.68 0.96 -11.74
CA TRP A 186 -27.97 0.28 -12.82
C TRP A 186 -26.88 1.18 -13.43
N ARG A 187 -27.19 2.45 -13.69
CA ARG A 187 -26.21 3.42 -14.21
C ARG A 187 -25.10 3.68 -13.21
N GLY A 188 -25.46 3.83 -11.92
CA GLY A 188 -24.51 3.89 -10.82
C GLY A 188 -23.54 2.72 -10.81
N ARG A 189 -24.04 1.48 -10.89
CA ARG A 189 -23.21 0.27 -10.94
C ARG A 189 -22.34 0.18 -12.19
N GLN A 190 -22.87 0.57 -13.35
CA GLN A 190 -22.09 0.64 -14.59
C GLN A 190 -20.92 1.63 -14.44
N ASN A 191 -21.20 2.82 -13.90
CA ASN A 191 -20.21 3.87 -13.67
C ASN A 191 -19.18 3.46 -12.60
N ALA A 192 -19.59 2.78 -11.53
CA ALA A 192 -18.69 2.19 -10.55
C ALA A 192 -17.76 1.13 -11.19
N SER A 193 -18.29 0.30 -12.09
CA SER A 193 -17.50 -0.71 -12.82
C SER A 193 -16.45 -0.06 -13.74
N VAL A 194 -16.81 1.02 -14.41
CA VAL A 194 -15.87 1.83 -15.21
C VAL A 194 -14.79 2.43 -14.32
N ALA A 195 -15.17 3.00 -13.17
CA ALA A 195 -14.25 3.62 -12.23
C ALA A 195 -13.21 2.63 -11.69
N VAL A 196 -13.64 1.48 -11.15
CA VAL A 196 -12.71 0.49 -10.58
C VAL A 196 -11.78 -0.08 -11.65
N ARG A 197 -12.28 -0.39 -12.86
CA ARG A 197 -11.44 -0.86 -13.98
C ARG A 197 -10.42 0.19 -14.42
N GLY A 198 -10.84 1.45 -14.47
CA GLY A 198 -9.96 2.57 -14.80
C GLY A 198 -8.83 2.69 -13.77
N LEU A 199 -9.16 2.69 -12.48
CA LEU A 199 -8.19 2.77 -11.40
C LEU A 199 -7.19 1.61 -11.45
N ASP A 200 -7.67 0.38 -11.62
CA ASP A 200 -6.80 -0.79 -11.74
C ASP A 200 -5.80 -0.68 -12.89
N ALA A 201 -6.28 -0.26 -14.07
CA ALA A 201 -5.44 -0.08 -15.25
C ALA A 201 -4.39 1.01 -15.01
N PHE A 202 -4.81 2.12 -14.41
CA PHE A 202 -3.94 3.24 -14.05
C PHE A 202 -2.82 2.81 -13.09
N PHE A 203 -3.16 2.22 -11.93
CA PHE A 203 -2.15 1.83 -10.95
C PHE A 203 -1.20 0.74 -11.47
N LYS A 204 -1.72 -0.23 -12.24
CA LYS A 204 -0.86 -1.22 -12.91
C LYS A 204 0.12 -0.56 -13.89
N SER A 205 -0.35 0.40 -14.67
CA SER A 205 0.49 1.17 -15.59
C SER A 205 1.58 1.92 -14.83
N MET A 206 1.22 2.64 -13.77
CA MET A 206 2.17 3.42 -12.96
C MET A 206 3.24 2.54 -12.30
N LEU A 207 2.85 1.39 -11.74
CA LEU A 207 3.79 0.43 -11.17
C LEU A 207 4.71 -0.14 -12.25
N THR A 208 4.15 -0.56 -13.39
CA THR A 208 4.93 -1.14 -14.50
C THR A 208 5.93 -0.15 -15.07
N ALA A 209 5.51 1.10 -15.31
CA ALA A 209 6.35 2.15 -15.88
C ALA A 209 7.51 2.55 -14.95
N SER A 210 7.27 2.57 -13.64
CA SER A 210 8.27 2.98 -12.65
C SER A 210 9.29 1.89 -12.29
N MET A 211 9.00 0.63 -12.58
CA MET A 211 9.78 -0.49 -12.03
C MET A 211 10.26 -1.54 -13.01
N GLY A 212 9.73 -1.59 -14.24
CA GLY A 212 10.18 -2.56 -15.25
C GLY A 212 10.27 -3.99 -14.69
N ASN A 213 11.49 -4.56 -14.65
CA ASN A 213 11.77 -5.95 -14.25
C ASN A 213 11.82 -6.18 -12.73
N ASP A 214 11.78 -5.15 -11.88
CA ASP A 214 11.92 -5.30 -10.43
C ASP A 214 10.59 -5.64 -9.70
N LEU A 215 9.48 -5.66 -10.45
CA LEU A 215 8.17 -5.99 -9.92
C LEU A 215 8.05 -7.49 -9.64
N LEU A 216 7.48 -7.82 -8.48
CA LEU A 216 7.02 -9.17 -8.20
C LEU A 216 5.65 -9.36 -8.84
N SER A 217 5.31 -10.58 -9.24
CA SER A 217 3.98 -10.89 -9.81
C SER A 217 2.83 -10.46 -8.89
N LYS A 218 3.02 -10.60 -7.58
CA LYS A 218 2.06 -10.15 -6.56
C LYS A 218 1.89 -8.63 -6.48
N ASP A 219 2.87 -7.85 -6.94
CA ASP A 219 2.83 -6.39 -6.86
C ASP A 219 1.79 -5.80 -7.83
N LEU A 220 1.41 -6.55 -8.87
CA LEU A 220 0.38 -6.20 -9.87
C LEU A 220 -0.97 -6.88 -9.61
N GLY A 221 -1.06 -7.75 -8.60
CA GLY A 221 -2.32 -8.38 -8.19
C GLY A 221 -3.29 -7.35 -7.64
N LEU A 222 -4.59 -7.55 -7.91
CA LEU A 222 -5.65 -6.66 -7.44
C LEU A 222 -5.62 -6.55 -5.90
N PRO A 223 -5.71 -5.33 -5.35
CA PRO A 223 -5.94 -5.13 -3.93
C PRO A 223 -7.28 -5.70 -3.47
N ALA A 224 -7.43 -5.87 -2.15
CA ALA A 224 -8.59 -6.53 -1.55
C ALA A 224 -9.91 -5.79 -1.83
N HIS A 225 -9.91 -4.46 -1.72
CA HIS A 225 -11.12 -3.67 -1.96
C HIS A 225 -11.47 -3.61 -3.45
N SER A 226 -10.48 -3.56 -4.34
CA SER A 226 -10.70 -3.64 -5.79
C SER A 226 -11.32 -4.99 -6.18
N ASP A 227 -10.73 -6.11 -5.74
CA ASP A 227 -11.26 -7.45 -6.01
C ASP A 227 -12.70 -7.63 -5.49
N ARG A 228 -12.98 -7.14 -4.28
CA ARG A 228 -14.34 -7.14 -3.71
C ARG A 228 -15.31 -6.28 -4.51
N ALA A 229 -14.90 -5.09 -4.97
CA ALA A 229 -15.74 -4.23 -5.80
C ALA A 229 -16.11 -4.92 -7.13
N HIS A 230 -15.15 -5.57 -7.79
CA HIS A 230 -15.43 -6.35 -9.01
C HIS A 230 -16.45 -7.46 -8.77
N LYS A 231 -16.30 -8.23 -7.69
CA LYS A 231 -17.22 -9.32 -7.34
C LYS A 231 -18.63 -8.80 -7.10
N LEU A 232 -18.78 -7.77 -6.26
CA LEU A 232 -20.07 -7.16 -5.94
C LEU A 232 -20.74 -6.59 -7.20
N LEU A 233 -19.99 -5.91 -8.06
CA LEU A 233 -20.53 -5.34 -9.30
C LEU A 233 -20.90 -6.40 -10.33
N ALA A 234 -20.18 -7.52 -10.38
CA ALA A 234 -20.50 -8.66 -11.25
C ALA A 234 -21.76 -9.42 -10.79
N GLU A 235 -21.89 -9.67 -9.48
CA GLU A 235 -23.09 -10.28 -8.88
C GLU A 235 -24.34 -9.43 -9.14
N ASN A 236 -24.22 -8.11 -9.03
CA ASN A 236 -25.33 -7.21 -9.32
C ASN A 236 -25.75 -7.22 -10.79
N LEU A 237 -24.87 -7.58 -11.73
CA LEU A 237 -25.22 -7.73 -13.15
C LEU A 237 -25.90 -9.07 -13.43
N SER A 238 -25.46 -10.17 -12.79
CA SER A 238 -26.05 -11.49 -13.00
C SER A 238 -27.45 -11.61 -12.39
N GLY A 239 -27.70 -10.99 -11.23
CA GLY A 239 -29.02 -10.95 -10.60
C GLY A 239 -30.07 -10.20 -11.42
N ILE A 240 -29.66 -9.23 -12.25
CA ILE A 240 -30.55 -8.51 -13.16
C ILE A 240 -30.96 -9.43 -14.33
N ASN A 241 -30.04 -10.19 -14.90
CA ASN A 241 -30.35 -11.09 -16.03
C ASN A 241 -31.36 -12.18 -15.62
N HIS A 242 -31.27 -12.71 -14.39
CA HIS A 242 -32.23 -13.70 -13.89
C HIS A 242 -33.63 -13.13 -13.65
N SER A 243 -33.76 -11.82 -13.47
CA SER A 243 -35.06 -11.14 -13.32
C SER A 243 -35.79 -10.95 -14.65
N TYR A 244 -35.10 -11.02 -15.79
CA TYR A 244 -35.69 -10.84 -17.11
C TYR A 244 -36.06 -12.17 -17.81
N ASP A 245 -35.46 -13.30 -17.39
CA ASP A 245 -35.74 -14.63 -17.96
C ASP A 245 -37.01 -15.31 -17.40
N VAL A 246 -37.79 -14.62 -16.55
CA VAL A 246 -39.02 -15.15 -15.91
C VAL A 246 -40.32 -14.61 -16.54
N TYR A 247 -40.24 -13.94 -17.70
CA TYR A 247 -41.41 -13.47 -18.45
C TYR A 247 -41.49 -14.04 -19.86
#